data_AF-A0A415J820-F1
#
_entry.id   AF-A0A415J820-F1
#
_cell.length_a   1.000
_cell.length_b   1.000
_cell.length_c   1.000
_cell.angle_alpha   90.00
_cell.angle_beta   90.00
_cell.angle_gamma   90.00
#
_symmetry.space_group_name_H-M   'P 1'
#
loop_
_entity.id
_entity.type
_entity.pdbx_description
1 polymer ?
#
loop_
_entity_poly.entity_id
_entity_poly.type
_entity_poly.pdbx_seq_one_letter_code
_entity_poly.pdbx_strand_id
1 'polypeptide(L)' 'MFHTNAGIDDVIRHLEGLSIKIEEGPAERMGAEGPVVSVYIRDPDGNLVKIS' A
#
# COMPACT_ATOMS: atom_id res chain seq x y z
N MET A 1 6.51 6.99 -6.43
CA MET A 1 5.61 5.87 -6.75
C MET A 1 6.42 4.61 -6.55
N PHE A 2 6.02 3.77 -5.58
CA PHE A 2 6.73 2.53 -5.27
C PHE A 2 5.98 1.36 -5.91
N HIS A 3 6.74 0.48 -6.57
CA HIS A 3 6.23 -0.72 -7.23
C HIS A 3 6.91 -1.94 -6.61
N THR A 4 6.11 -2.90 -6.17
CA THR A 4 6.62 -4.17 -5.65
C THR A 4 6.12 -5.34 -6.50
N ASN A 5 6.94 -6.38 -6.61
CA ASN A 5 6.56 -7.65 -7.24
C ASN A 5 5.87 -8.60 -6.24
N ALA A 6 5.77 -8.20 -4.97
CA ALA A 6 5.04 -8.94 -3.94
C ALA A 6 3.54 -8.64 -4.04
N GLY A 7 2.69 -9.63 -3.77
CA GLY A 7 1.24 -9.41 -3.71
C GLY A 7 0.87 -8.42 -2.62
N ILE A 8 -0.18 -7.64 -2.82
CA ILE A 8 -0.62 -6.61 -1.85
C ILE A 8 -0.90 -7.20 -0.46
N ASP A 9 -1.32 -8.46 -0.38
CA ASP A 9 -1.53 -9.19 0.88
C ASP A 9 -0.23 -9.37 1.67
N ASP A 10 0.87 -9.64 0.97
CA ASP A 10 2.20 -9.80 1.58
C ASP A 10 2.71 -8.45 2.12
N VAL A 11 2.45 -7.38 1.35
CA VAL A 11 2.72 -6.00 1.79
C VAL A 11 1.93 -5.67 3.07
N ILE A 12 0.63 -5.97 3.10
CA ILE A 12 -0.22 -5.73 4.28
C ILE A 12 0.34 -6.47 5.49
N ARG A 13 0.63 -7.77 5.35
CA ARG A 13 1.21 -8.58 6.44
C ARG A 13 2.55 -8.04 6.92
N HIS A 14 3.39 -7.56 6.01
CA HIS A 14 4.66 -6.94 6.35
C HIS A 14 4.46 -5.63 7.13
N LEU A 15 3.55 -4.77 6.67
CA LEU A 15 3.20 -3.52 7.34
C LEU A 15 2.61 -3.78 8.73
N GLU A 16 1.71 -4.75 8.87
CA GLU A 16 1.15 -5.15 10.16
C GLU A 16 2.22 -5.70 11.11
N GLY A 17 3.15 -6.52 10.59
CA GLY A 17 4.30 -7.01 11.36
C GLY A 17 5.24 -5.89 11.83
N LEU A 18 5.32 -4.80 11.08
CA LEU A 18 6.03 -3.58 11.45
C LEU A 18 5.20 -2.62 12.32
N SER A 19 3.97 -3.00 12.72
CA SER A 19 3.02 -2.14 13.42
C SER A 19 2.70 -0.83 12.70
N ILE A 20 2.80 -0.82 11.36
CA ILE A 20 2.43 0.32 10.53
C ILE A 20 0.93 0.27 10.27
N LYS A 21 0.24 1.34 10.64
CA LYS A 21 -1.20 1.46 10.41
C LYS A 21 -1.48 1.79 8.95
N ILE A 22 -2.33 0.96 8.34
CA ILE A 22 -2.91 1.25 7.03
C ILE A 22 -4.05 2.25 7.23
N GLU A 23 -3.95 3.41 6.60
CA GLU A 23 -5.00 4.44 6.63
C GLU A 23 -6.16 4.09 5.70
N GLU A 24 -5.85 3.59 4.50
CA GLU A 24 -6.86 3.22 3.50
C GLU A 24 -6.36 2.02 2.67
N GLY A 25 -7.25 1.08 2.38
CA GLY A 25 -6.99 -0.11 1.56
C GLY A 25 -6.98 -1.42 2.35
N PRO A 26 -6.80 -2.58 1.65
CA PRO A 26 -6.56 -2.73 0.22
C PRO A 26 -7.77 -2.32 -0.63
N ALA A 27 -7.56 -1.43 -1.59
CA ALA A 27 -8.59 -0.98 -2.51
C ALA A 27 -8.13 -1.14 -3.95
N GLU A 28 -9.01 -1.69 -4.80
CA GLU A 28 -8.77 -1.74 -6.24
C GLU A 28 -8.83 -0.32 -6.82
N ARG A 29 -7.74 0.10 -7.45
CA ARG A 29 -7.62 1.39 -8.14
C ARG A 29 -7.28 1.13 -9.59
N MET A 30 -7.73 1.98 -10.50
CA MET A 30 -7.24 1.95 -11.88
C MET A 30 -5.84 2.55 -11.93
N GLY A 31 -4.84 1.70 -12.12
CA GLY A 31 -3.50 2.09 -12.51
C GLY A 31 -3.43 2.38 -14.02
N ALA A 32 -2.26 2.83 -14.47
CA ALA A 32 -2.01 3.12 -15.89
C ALA A 32 -2.14 1.88 -16.80
N GLU A 33 -1.96 0.68 -16.23
CA GLU A 33 -1.93 -0.59 -16.96
C GLU A 33 -3.14 -1.50 -16.66
N GLY A 34 -4.06 -1.07 -15.79
CA GLY A 34 -5.22 -1.87 -15.38
C GLY A 34 -5.59 -1.73 -13.90
N PRO A 35 -6.56 -2.52 -13.40
CA PRO A 35 -6.90 -2.55 -11.98
C PRO A 35 -5.70 -3.05 -11.16
N VAL A 36 -5.28 -2.24 -10.19
CA VAL A 36 -4.16 -2.45 -9.28
C VAL A 36 -4.66 -2.26 -7.86
N VAL A 37 -4.37 -3.21 -6.98
CA VAL A 37 -4.70 -3.07 -5.57
C VAL A 37 -3.66 -2.18 -4.90
N SER A 38 -4.10 -1.12 -4.24
CA SER A 38 -3.22 -0.19 -3.53
C SER A 38 -3.57 -0.11 -2.05
N VAL A 39 -2.56 0.14 -1.23
CA VAL A 39 -2.72 0.52 0.18
C VAL A 39 -2.07 1.87 0.45
N TYR A 40 -2.60 2.57 1.44
CA TYR A 40 -2.18 3.90 1.82
C TYR A 40 -1.77 3.91 3.29
N ILE A 41 -0.58 4.42 3.56
CA ILE A 41 -0.01 4.55 4.90
C ILE A 41 0.47 5.97 5.15
N ARG A 42 0.61 6.34 6.42
CA ARG A 42 1.32 7.56 6.82
C ARG A 42 2.74 7.22 7.21
N ASP A 43 3.69 7.95 6.65
CA ASP A 43 5.05 7.94 7.18
C ASP A 43 5.12 8.80 8.47
N PRO A 44 6.19 8.72 9.27
CA PRO A 44 6.37 9.53 10.49
C PRO A 44 6.27 11.04 10.30
N ASP A 45 6.65 11.57 9.14
CA ASP A 45 6.49 12.99 8.77
C ASP A 45 5.04 13.33 8.36
N GLY A 46 4.16 12.33 8.34
CA GLY A 46 2.75 12.49 8.03
C GLY A 46 2.47 12.57 6.54
N ASN A 47 3.40 12.20 5.65
CA ASN A 47 3.09 12.12 4.22
C ASN A 47 2.26 10.86 3.93
N LEU A 48 1.34 11.01 3.00
CA LEU A 48 0.54 9.89 2.50
C LEU A 48 1.34 9.11 1.47
N VAL A 49 1.72 7.89 1.81
CA VAL A 49 2.46 6.98 0.92
C VAL A 49 1.49 5.95 0.35
N LYS A 50 1.46 5.86 -0.97
CA LYS A 50 0.71 4.84 -1.71
C LYS A 50 1.65 3.70 -2.13
N ILE A 51 1.27 2.47 -1.83
CA ILE A 51 1.98 1.25 -2.21
C ILE A 51 1.07 0.42 -3.13
N SER A 52 1.63 -0.04 -4.25
CA SER A 52 0.96 -0.78 -5.31
C SER A 52 1.89 -1.79 -5.99
#